data_AF-C7YK89-F1
#
_entry.id   AF-C7YK89-F1
#
_cell.length_a   1.000
_cell.length_b   1.000
_cell.length_c   1.000
_cell.angle_alpha   90.00
_cell.angle_beta   90.00
_cell.angle_gamma   90.00
#
_symmetry.space_group_name_H-M   'P 1'
#
loop_
_entity.id
_entity.type
_entity.pdbx_description
1 polymer ?
#
loop_
_entity_poly.entity_id
_entity_poly.type
_entity_poly.pdbx_seq_one_letter_code
_entity_poly.pdbx_strand_id
1 'polypeptide(L)'
;MPMMTARDRQAYRADDQKDHTLMSEQERQRMLKSYLPTPNDPPPTISAGSRTQRRSRLGLRRFVLNQIHILIFAVMHGIFSLYIKTRQMWNVVCYQTSSVLKYHHGTPQYIKKDVMALKKMPKHLSVILKLEENHRTKADLERLLDEVAEIATWCACAEIPMFSVYEKTGILKKHMPRVYDAVSQKFTFYFGPEHPSLTVTSPHKEDLPTTLGESPKSHLRLHLISQQDGRESMVDLTRTLAEMSQKGKLSPRDISMELIDAELSEGIMPEPDLLITFGPYLELSGYPPWQIRLTEIFCLQDNERVGYQVFLKALQHYGGAQMRRGK
;
A
#
# COMPACT_ATOMS: atom_id res chain seq x y z
N MET A 1 -30.24 11.40 43.93
CA MET A 1 -29.31 11.82 44.98
C MET A 1 -28.87 13.26 44.73
N PRO A 2 -28.81 14.13 45.75
CA PRO A 2 -28.27 15.48 45.59
C PRO A 2 -26.80 15.38 45.16
N MET A 3 -26.46 16.02 44.04
CA MET A 3 -25.06 16.07 43.60
C MET A 3 -24.25 16.97 44.54
N MET A 4 -23.11 16.49 45.05
CA MET A 4 -22.17 17.31 45.81
C MET A 4 -21.86 18.61 45.07
N THR A 5 -21.86 19.72 45.80
CA THR A 5 -21.51 21.02 45.25
C THR A 5 -20.09 20.99 44.66
N ALA A 6 -19.83 21.84 43.67
CA ALA A 6 -18.52 21.89 43.00
C ALA A 6 -17.37 22.19 43.97
N ARG A 7 -17.65 23.00 45.01
CA ARG A 7 -16.72 23.36 46.07
C ARG A 7 -16.37 22.16 46.95
N ASP A 8 -17.36 21.42 47.42
CA ASP A 8 -17.14 20.25 48.29
C ASP A 8 -16.45 19.11 47.53
N ARG A 9 -16.74 18.97 46.23
CA ARG A 9 -16.05 18.02 45.35
C ARG A 9 -14.58 18.38 45.15
N GLN A 10 -14.26 19.67 45.02
CA GLN A 10 -12.87 20.13 44.95
C GLN A 10 -12.14 19.94 46.28
N ALA A 11 -12.80 20.25 47.40
CA ALA A 11 -12.22 20.06 48.74
C ALA A 11 -11.92 18.58 49.02
N TYR A 12 -12.86 17.68 48.72
CA TYR A 12 -12.64 16.24 48.86
C TYR A 12 -11.51 15.71 47.97
N ARG A 13 -11.44 16.14 46.69
CA ARG A 13 -10.35 15.74 45.78
C ARG A 13 -8.99 16.29 46.20
N ALA A 14 -8.95 17.48 46.78
CA ALA A 14 -7.71 18.07 47.28
C ALA A 14 -7.21 17.31 48.53
N ASP A 15 -8.13 16.86 49.39
CA ASP A 15 -7.85 16.05 50.57
C ASP A 15 -7.40 14.62 50.21
N ASP A 16 -8.06 14.00 49.22
CA ASP A 16 -7.71 12.68 48.65
C ASP A 16 -6.29 12.67 48.05
N GLN A 17 -5.90 13.75 47.36
CA GLN A 17 -4.54 13.91 46.84
C GLN A 17 -3.46 14.01 47.91
N LYS A 18 -3.81 14.23 49.18
CA LYS A 18 -2.89 14.28 50.32
C LYS A 18 -3.22 13.22 51.38
N ASP A 19 -3.66 12.04 50.96
CA ASP A 19 -3.97 10.89 51.82
C ASP A 19 -4.88 11.24 53.01
N HIS A 20 -5.87 12.11 52.79
CA HIS A 20 -6.87 12.53 53.78
C HIS A 20 -6.32 13.20 55.05
N THR A 21 -5.16 13.87 54.92
CA THR A 21 -4.52 14.59 56.02
C THR A 21 -4.93 16.06 56.12
N LEU A 22 -5.60 16.61 55.10
CA LEU A 22 -5.98 18.03 55.03
C LEU A 22 -7.28 18.32 55.78
N MET A 23 -8.20 17.36 55.86
CA MET A 23 -9.48 17.49 56.53
C MET A 23 -9.54 16.58 57.75
N SER A 24 -9.95 17.15 58.89
CA SER A 24 -10.23 16.35 60.07
C SER A 24 -11.37 15.35 59.79
N GLU A 25 -11.37 14.20 60.48
CA GLU A 25 -12.40 13.17 60.29
C GLU A 25 -13.83 13.70 60.52
N GLN A 26 -13.98 14.64 61.46
CA GLN A 26 -15.25 15.30 61.75
C GLN A 26 -15.73 16.19 60.59
N GLU A 27 -14.83 16.89 59.90
CA GLU A 27 -15.17 17.73 58.75
C GLU A 27 -15.58 16.88 57.54
N ARG A 28 -14.88 15.75 57.31
CA ARG A 28 -15.24 14.79 56.27
C ARG A 28 -16.62 14.19 56.52
N GLN A 29 -16.90 13.78 57.75
CA GLN A 29 -18.22 13.24 58.13
C GLN A 29 -19.34 14.29 58.02
N ARG A 30 -19.08 15.56 58.38
CA ARG A 30 -20.06 16.64 58.19
C ARG A 30 -20.35 16.88 56.71
N MET A 31 -19.32 16.89 55.87
CA MET A 31 -19.48 17.03 54.43
C MET A 31 -20.34 15.89 53.86
N LEU A 32 -20.05 14.64 54.21
CA LEU A 32 -20.83 13.48 53.74
C LEU A 32 -22.27 13.47 54.27
N LYS A 33 -22.48 13.76 55.57
CA LYS A 33 -23.81 13.79 56.19
C LYS A 33 -24.76 14.79 55.53
N SER A 34 -24.23 15.89 54.99
CA SER A 34 -25.05 16.87 54.28
C SER A 34 -25.65 16.36 52.95
N TYR A 35 -25.14 15.24 52.42
CA TYR A 35 -25.59 14.63 51.17
C TYR A 35 -26.24 13.25 51.36
N LEU A 36 -26.27 12.73 52.58
CA LEU A 36 -26.98 11.49 52.90
C LEU A 36 -28.49 11.78 53.03
N PRO A 37 -29.35 10.91 52.46
CA PRO A 37 -30.79 11.06 52.63
C PRO A 37 -31.20 10.87 54.10
N THR A 38 -32.06 11.75 54.60
CA THR A 38 -32.69 11.63 55.91
C THR A 38 -33.66 10.44 55.92
N PRO A 39 -33.65 9.56 56.93
CA PRO A 39 -34.35 8.27 56.88
C PRO A 39 -35.88 8.33 56.69
N ASN A 40 -36.51 9.50 56.86
CA ASN A 40 -37.96 9.67 56.85
C ASN A 40 -38.50 10.56 55.72
N ASP A 41 -37.68 10.92 54.72
CA ASP A 41 -38.22 11.64 53.56
C ASP A 41 -38.85 10.67 52.55
N PRO A 42 -40.10 10.92 52.08
CA PRO A 42 -40.69 10.14 51.00
C PRO A 42 -39.83 10.28 49.72
N PRO A 43 -39.82 9.25 48.85
CA PRO A 43 -39.07 9.31 47.60
C PRO A 43 -39.47 10.57 46.83
N PRO A 44 -38.51 11.31 46.23
CA PRO A 44 -38.80 12.59 45.63
C PRO A 44 -39.79 12.37 44.48
N THR A 45 -41.04 12.77 44.70
CA THR A 45 -41.97 13.02 43.62
C THR A 45 -41.33 14.10 42.75
N ILE A 46 -41.19 13.79 41.46
CA ILE A 46 -40.78 14.76 40.45
C ILE A 46 -41.92 15.78 40.36
N SER A 47 -41.94 16.71 41.32
CA SER A 47 -42.74 17.90 41.21
C SER A 47 -42.18 18.64 40.00
N ALA A 48 -43.03 18.78 38.98
CA ALA A 48 -42.84 19.69 37.87
C ALA A 48 -42.87 21.14 38.40
N GLY A 49 -41.90 21.48 39.26
CA GLY A 49 -41.58 22.84 39.59
C GLY A 49 -41.16 23.49 38.29
N SER A 50 -41.93 24.49 37.88
CA SER A 50 -41.64 25.43 36.82
C SER A 50 -40.31 26.13 37.10
N ARG A 51 -39.19 25.42 36.89
CA ARG A 51 -37.96 26.05 36.46
C ARG A 51 -38.32 26.66 35.13
N THR A 52 -38.58 27.96 35.15
CA THR A 52 -38.27 28.84 34.04
C THR A 52 -36.87 28.47 33.59
N GLN A 53 -36.79 27.53 32.64
CA GLN A 53 -35.63 27.36 31.81
C GLN A 53 -35.43 28.75 31.24
N ARG A 54 -34.45 29.46 31.80
CA ARG A 54 -33.82 30.58 31.12
C ARG A 54 -33.31 29.94 29.83
N ARG A 55 -34.17 29.92 28.80
CA ARG A 55 -33.93 29.27 27.52
C ARG A 55 -32.55 29.74 27.13
N SER A 56 -31.58 28.83 27.13
CA SER A 56 -30.23 29.22 26.80
C SER A 56 -30.30 29.73 25.35
N ARG A 57 -30.26 31.06 25.18
CA ARG A 57 -30.14 31.70 23.85
C ARG A 57 -28.85 31.28 23.15
N LEU A 58 -27.98 30.55 23.85
CA LEU A 58 -26.79 29.85 23.38
C LEU A 58 -27.10 28.61 22.51
N GLY A 59 -28.30 28.03 22.57
CA GLY A 59 -28.68 26.88 21.74
C GLY A 59 -28.85 27.26 20.26
N LEU A 60 -29.52 28.38 19.98
CA LEU A 60 -29.71 28.87 18.61
C LEU A 60 -28.39 29.36 18.00
N ARG A 61 -27.54 30.04 18.77
CA ARG A 61 -26.21 30.47 18.29
C ARG A 61 -25.31 29.27 17.98
N ARG A 62 -25.30 28.24 18.84
CA ARG A 62 -24.56 26.99 18.57
C ARG A 62 -25.14 26.21 17.40
N PHE A 63 -26.47 26.20 17.25
CA PHE A 63 -27.13 25.60 16.09
C PHE A 63 -26.77 26.33 14.80
N VAL A 64 -26.87 27.66 14.76
CA VAL A 64 -26.49 28.49 13.60
C VAL A 64 -25.00 28.34 13.29
N LEU A 65 -24.13 28.35 14.30
CA LEU A 65 -22.71 28.08 14.11
C LEU A 65 -22.48 26.69 13.52
N ASN A 66 -23.13 25.64 14.03
CA ASN A 66 -23.01 24.30 13.45
C ASN A 66 -23.51 24.24 12.00
N GLN A 67 -24.62 24.91 11.69
CA GLN A 67 -25.12 25.02 10.31
C GLN A 67 -24.12 25.76 9.41
N ILE A 68 -23.46 26.81 9.91
CA ILE A 68 -22.38 27.50 9.19
C ILE A 68 -21.18 26.56 8.98
N HIS A 69 -20.75 25.79 9.97
CA HIS A 69 -19.65 24.82 9.80
C HIS A 69 -20.00 23.74 8.77
N ILE A 70 -21.24 23.23 8.79
CA ILE A 70 -21.72 22.25 7.80
C ILE A 70 -21.75 22.88 6.41
N LEU A 71 -22.24 24.12 6.28
CA LEU A 71 -22.25 24.84 5.01
C LEU A 71 -20.83 25.07 4.47
N ILE A 72 -19.91 25.54 5.31
CA ILE A 72 -18.50 25.73 4.95
C ILE A 72 -17.88 24.39 4.52
N PHE A 73 -18.10 23.32 5.28
CA PHE A 73 -17.63 21.98 4.93
C PHE A 73 -18.20 21.52 3.58
N ALA A 74 -19.50 21.70 3.35
CA ALA A 74 -20.16 21.32 2.10
C ALA A 74 -19.63 22.12 0.89
N VAL A 75 -19.43 23.43 1.05
CA VAL A 75 -18.85 24.29 0.00
C VAL A 75 -17.41 23.90 -0.30
N MET A 76 -16.58 23.75 0.73
CA MET A 76 -15.20 23.29 0.56
C MET A 76 -15.15 21.92 -0.11
N HIS A 77 -15.91 20.95 0.41
CA HIS A 77 -15.97 19.61 -0.15
C HIS A 77 -16.45 19.62 -1.60
N GLY A 78 -17.43 20.46 -1.96
CA GLY A 78 -17.90 20.64 -3.32
C GLY A 78 -16.81 21.18 -4.25
N ILE A 79 -16.10 22.23 -3.84
CA ILE A 79 -15.00 22.82 -4.60
C ILE A 79 -13.86 21.81 -4.78
N PHE A 80 -13.43 21.14 -3.70
CA PHE A 80 -12.38 20.12 -3.77
C PHE A 80 -12.78 18.93 -4.63
N SER A 81 -14.03 18.47 -4.53
CA SER A 81 -14.55 17.37 -5.36
C SER A 81 -14.56 17.76 -6.83
N LEU A 82 -15.04 18.97 -7.17
CA LEU A 82 -15.05 19.47 -8.54
C LEU A 82 -13.62 19.60 -9.09
N TYR A 83 -12.69 20.14 -8.31
CA TYR A 83 -11.28 20.24 -8.69
C TYR A 83 -10.66 18.87 -8.96
N ILE A 84 -10.81 17.91 -8.02
CA ILE A 84 -10.25 16.56 -8.16
C ILE A 84 -10.84 15.85 -9.39
N LYS A 85 -12.15 15.91 -9.60
CA LYS A 85 -12.81 15.28 -10.77
C LYS A 85 -12.38 15.91 -12.09
N THR A 86 -12.29 17.25 -12.13
CA THR A 86 -11.82 17.96 -13.33
C THR A 86 -10.37 17.61 -13.65
N ARG A 87 -9.49 17.58 -12.64
CA ARG A 87 -8.09 17.17 -12.78
C ARG A 87 -7.95 15.73 -13.26
N GLN A 88 -8.71 14.80 -12.67
CA GLN A 88 -8.73 13.39 -13.09
C GLN A 88 -9.18 13.24 -14.54
N MET A 89 -10.29 13.89 -14.91
CA MET A 89 -10.82 13.83 -16.28
C MET A 89 -9.84 14.43 -17.29
N TRP A 90 -9.21 15.56 -16.95
CA TRP A 90 -8.16 16.17 -17.77
C TRP A 90 -6.98 15.21 -17.97
N ASN A 91 -6.45 14.65 -16.87
CA ASN A 91 -5.31 13.73 -16.92
C ASN A 91 -5.63 12.47 -17.73
N VAL A 92 -6.80 11.86 -17.53
CA VAL A 92 -7.25 10.69 -18.31
C VAL A 92 -7.32 11.02 -19.80
N VAL A 93 -7.93 12.14 -20.19
CA VAL A 93 -8.02 12.56 -21.59
C VAL A 93 -6.62 12.83 -22.17
N CYS A 94 -5.77 13.56 -21.45
CA CYS A 94 -4.40 13.82 -21.88
C CYS A 94 -3.57 12.54 -22.03
N TYR A 95 -3.72 11.56 -21.13
CA TYR A 95 -3.02 10.29 -21.22
C TYR A 95 -3.56 9.41 -22.33
N GLN A 96 -4.88 9.36 -22.54
CA GLN A 96 -5.47 8.60 -23.64
C GLN A 96 -5.09 9.17 -25.00
N THR A 97 -5.20 10.48 -25.17
CA THR A 97 -4.78 11.16 -26.40
C THR A 97 -3.29 10.97 -26.64
N SER A 98 -2.44 11.19 -25.63
CA SER A 98 -1.01 10.92 -25.72
C SER A 98 -0.75 9.46 -26.08
N SER A 99 -1.46 8.50 -25.47
CA SER A 99 -1.34 7.08 -25.77
C SER A 99 -1.63 6.86 -27.24
N VAL A 100 -2.82 7.21 -27.73
CA VAL A 100 -3.19 7.03 -29.15
C VAL A 100 -2.21 7.72 -30.11
N LEU A 101 -1.78 8.93 -29.80
CA LEU A 101 -0.88 9.71 -30.67
C LEU A 101 0.54 9.11 -30.77
N LYS A 102 1.03 8.52 -29.68
CA LYS A 102 2.37 7.91 -29.62
C LYS A 102 2.37 6.39 -29.81
N TYR A 103 1.20 5.74 -29.74
CA TYR A 103 1.05 4.30 -29.96
C TYR A 103 0.91 4.04 -31.46
N HIS A 104 2.00 4.23 -32.19
CA HIS A 104 2.08 3.83 -33.60
C HIS A 104 3.08 2.69 -33.72
N HIS A 105 2.52 1.47 -33.59
CA HIS A 105 3.12 0.16 -33.82
C HIS A 105 4.21 -0.27 -32.82
N GLY A 106 3.84 -1.23 -31.96
CA GLY A 106 4.72 -1.96 -31.07
C GLY A 106 5.77 -2.76 -31.84
N THR A 107 6.76 -2.08 -32.39
CA THR A 107 7.97 -2.71 -32.91
C THR A 107 9.05 -2.59 -31.84
N PRO A 108 9.83 -3.66 -31.60
CA PRO A 108 10.92 -3.63 -30.62
C PRO A 108 11.92 -2.49 -30.84
N GLN A 109 12.10 -2.07 -32.10
CA GLN A 109 13.03 -1.01 -32.50
C GLN A 109 12.64 0.36 -31.93
N TYR A 110 11.34 0.70 -31.88
CA TYR A 110 10.89 1.98 -31.30
C TYR A 110 11.18 2.04 -29.80
N ILE A 111 10.84 0.97 -29.08
CA ILE A 111 11.08 0.90 -27.63
C ILE A 111 12.58 1.01 -27.35
N LYS A 112 13.40 0.30 -28.12
CA LYS A 112 14.85 0.38 -27.99
C LYS A 112 15.37 1.81 -28.22
N LYS A 113 14.85 2.51 -29.23
CA LYS A 113 15.21 3.91 -29.53
C LYS A 113 14.82 4.87 -28.40
N ASP A 114 13.64 4.72 -27.82
CA ASP A 114 13.17 5.55 -26.70
C ASP A 114 14.06 5.37 -25.45
N VAL A 115 14.50 4.13 -25.22
CA VAL A 115 15.31 3.74 -24.07
C VAL A 115 16.80 4.11 -24.24
N MET A 116 17.32 4.11 -25.47
CA MET A 116 18.72 4.47 -25.78
C MET A 116 19.14 5.86 -25.28
N ALA A 117 18.20 6.80 -25.15
CA ALA A 117 18.48 8.15 -24.66
C ALA A 117 18.65 8.22 -23.13
N LEU A 118 18.37 7.14 -22.40
CA LEU A 118 18.40 7.10 -20.94
C LEU A 118 19.83 6.87 -20.44
N LYS A 119 20.21 7.65 -19.42
CA LYS A 119 21.57 7.57 -18.82
C LYS A 119 21.77 6.35 -17.94
N LYS A 120 20.69 5.81 -17.36
CA LYS A 120 20.71 4.67 -16.44
C LYS A 120 19.49 3.81 -16.72
N MET A 121 19.66 2.50 -16.53
CA MET A 121 18.62 1.50 -16.72
C MET A 121 18.54 0.58 -15.50
N PRO A 122 17.33 0.23 -15.03
CA PRO A 122 17.16 -0.74 -13.97
C PRO A 122 17.56 -2.13 -14.48
N LYS A 123 18.29 -2.89 -13.67
CA LYS A 123 18.58 -4.31 -13.92
C LYS A 123 17.41 -5.19 -13.49
N HIS A 124 16.72 -4.78 -12.43
CA HIS A 124 15.53 -5.44 -11.94
C HIS A 124 14.37 -4.44 -11.86
N LEU A 125 13.36 -4.64 -12.71
CA LEU A 125 12.12 -3.87 -12.69
C LEU A 125 11.02 -4.70 -12.04
N SER A 126 10.25 -4.09 -11.14
CA SER A 126 9.06 -4.72 -10.57
C SER A 126 7.82 -3.89 -10.74
N VAL A 127 6.66 -4.55 -10.81
CA VAL A 127 5.36 -3.90 -10.95
C VAL A 127 4.34 -4.46 -9.96
N ILE A 128 3.44 -3.58 -9.52
CA ILE A 128 2.25 -3.96 -8.72
C ILE A 128 1.03 -3.93 -9.64
N LEU A 129 0.41 -5.09 -9.83
CA LEU A 129 -0.84 -5.24 -10.55
C LEU A 129 -1.97 -5.59 -9.60
N LYS A 130 -3.15 -5.00 -9.83
CA LYS A 130 -4.34 -5.21 -9.01
C LYS A 130 -5.40 -5.96 -9.82
N LEU A 131 -6.02 -6.94 -9.18
CA LEU A 131 -7.26 -7.53 -9.65
C LEU A 131 -8.38 -6.50 -9.44
N GLU A 132 -9.23 -6.27 -10.44
CA GLU A 132 -10.43 -5.47 -10.23
C GLU A 132 -11.40 -6.29 -9.38
N GLU A 133 -12.13 -5.64 -8.47
CA GLU A 133 -13.11 -6.32 -7.60
C GLU A 133 -14.42 -6.69 -8.32
N ASN A 134 -14.41 -6.66 -9.65
CA ASN A 134 -15.57 -7.01 -10.46
C ASN A 134 -15.86 -8.52 -10.32
N HIS A 135 -17.14 -8.92 -10.28
CA HIS A 135 -17.58 -10.31 -10.06
C HIS A 135 -17.17 -11.31 -11.19
N ARG A 136 -16.21 -10.98 -12.07
CA ARG A 136 -15.81 -11.78 -13.24
C ARG A 136 -14.33 -12.16 -13.20
N THR A 137 -13.97 -12.98 -12.21
CA THR A 137 -12.58 -13.46 -11.97
C THR A 137 -11.85 -13.97 -13.21
N LYS A 138 -12.54 -14.59 -14.17
CA LYS A 138 -11.92 -15.08 -15.41
C LYS A 138 -11.48 -13.94 -16.33
N ALA A 139 -12.31 -12.93 -16.52
CA ALA A 139 -11.98 -11.79 -17.39
C ALA A 139 -10.84 -10.96 -16.81
N ASP A 140 -10.83 -10.79 -15.48
CA ASP A 140 -9.76 -10.08 -14.78
C ASP A 140 -8.43 -10.83 -14.87
N LEU A 141 -8.46 -12.17 -14.82
CA LEU A 141 -7.27 -12.98 -15.05
C LEU A 141 -6.73 -12.81 -16.48
N GLU A 142 -7.57 -12.90 -17.51
CA GLU A 142 -7.11 -12.68 -18.90
C GLU A 142 -6.51 -11.28 -19.09
N ARG A 143 -7.11 -10.24 -18.49
CA ARG A 143 -6.57 -8.88 -18.50
C ARG A 143 -5.18 -8.84 -17.84
N LEU A 144 -5.03 -9.41 -16.66
CA LEU A 144 -3.73 -9.46 -15.97
C LEU A 144 -2.68 -10.23 -16.76
N LEU A 145 -3.04 -11.33 -17.41
CA LEU A 145 -2.14 -12.11 -18.26
C LEU A 145 -1.64 -11.27 -19.44
N ASP A 146 -2.53 -10.52 -20.10
CA ASP A 146 -2.15 -9.62 -21.19
C ASP A 146 -1.28 -8.46 -20.70
N GLU A 147 -1.60 -7.84 -19.56
CA GLU A 147 -0.78 -6.78 -18.95
C GLU A 147 0.63 -7.25 -18.59
N VAL A 148 0.74 -8.45 -18.00
CA VAL A 148 2.04 -9.08 -17.70
C VAL A 148 2.82 -9.33 -19.00
N ALA A 149 2.16 -9.87 -20.03
CA ALA A 149 2.79 -10.14 -21.32
C ALA A 149 3.27 -8.86 -22.03
N GLU A 150 2.50 -7.78 -21.96
CA GLU A 150 2.87 -6.48 -22.51
C GLU A 150 4.08 -5.88 -21.80
N ILE A 151 4.06 -5.82 -20.46
CA ILE A 151 5.17 -5.25 -19.69
C ILE A 151 6.42 -6.12 -19.86
N ALA A 152 6.30 -7.45 -19.84
CA ALA A 152 7.42 -8.36 -20.10
C ALA A 152 8.05 -8.11 -21.47
N THR A 153 7.22 -7.87 -22.49
CA THR A 153 7.70 -7.52 -23.84
C THR A 153 8.43 -6.19 -23.84
N TRP A 154 7.93 -5.17 -23.14
CA TRP A 154 8.60 -3.88 -23.02
C TRP A 154 9.94 -4.00 -22.28
N CYS A 155 9.99 -4.79 -21.20
CA CYS A 155 11.23 -5.11 -20.48
C CYS A 155 12.26 -5.80 -21.38
N ALA A 156 11.83 -6.80 -22.16
CA ALA A 156 12.68 -7.49 -23.11
C ALA A 156 13.21 -6.55 -24.21
N CYS A 157 12.37 -5.67 -24.76
CA CYS A 157 12.79 -4.66 -25.75
C CYS A 157 13.77 -3.63 -25.16
N ALA A 158 13.60 -3.29 -23.88
CA ALA A 158 14.44 -2.36 -23.14
C ALA A 158 15.72 -3.02 -22.58
N GLU A 159 15.96 -4.30 -22.85
CA GLU A 159 17.10 -5.09 -22.35
C GLU A 159 17.19 -5.13 -20.81
N ILE A 160 16.03 -5.11 -20.14
CA ILE A 160 15.93 -5.31 -18.69
C ILE A 160 15.94 -6.83 -18.43
N PRO A 161 16.95 -7.39 -17.74
CA PRO A 161 17.11 -8.85 -17.63
C PRO A 161 16.15 -9.50 -16.62
N MET A 162 15.64 -8.75 -15.65
CA MET A 162 14.77 -9.28 -14.59
C MET A 162 13.51 -8.44 -14.41
N PHE A 163 12.37 -9.12 -14.43
CA PHE A 163 11.06 -8.53 -14.28
C PHE A 163 10.27 -9.26 -13.19
N SER A 164 9.83 -8.56 -12.15
CA SER A 164 9.00 -9.15 -11.08
C SER A 164 7.60 -8.57 -11.05
N VAL A 165 6.58 -9.43 -11.05
CA VAL A 165 5.18 -9.04 -10.95
C VAL A 165 4.64 -9.39 -9.59
N TYR A 166 4.15 -8.37 -8.88
CA TYR A 166 3.39 -8.53 -7.65
C TYR A 166 1.89 -8.43 -7.89
N GLU A 167 1.18 -9.48 -7.50
CA GLU A 167 -0.27 -9.51 -7.41
C GLU A 167 -0.67 -10.08 -6.05
N LYS A 168 -1.48 -9.33 -5.31
CA LYS A 168 -1.76 -9.57 -3.89
C LYS A 168 -2.30 -10.98 -3.60
N THR A 169 -3.25 -11.48 -4.40
CA THR A 169 -3.95 -12.75 -4.14
C THR A 169 -3.16 -14.00 -4.54
N GLY A 170 -2.09 -13.83 -5.34
CA GLY A 170 -1.31 -14.93 -5.88
C GLY A 170 -2.02 -15.69 -7.01
N ILE A 171 -3.00 -15.10 -7.70
CA ILE A 171 -3.71 -15.75 -8.81
C ILE A 171 -2.76 -16.07 -9.98
N LEU A 172 -1.77 -15.21 -10.23
CA LEU A 172 -0.74 -15.42 -11.24
C LEU A 172 0.17 -16.60 -10.88
N LYS A 173 0.58 -16.71 -9.60
CA LYS A 173 1.33 -17.87 -9.09
C LYS A 173 0.57 -19.18 -9.26
N LYS A 174 -0.77 -19.17 -9.19
CA LYS A 174 -1.60 -20.37 -9.42
C LYS A 174 -1.65 -20.78 -10.90
N HIS A 175 -1.48 -19.84 -11.83
CA HIS A 175 -1.63 -20.06 -13.27
C HIS A 175 -0.32 -19.79 -14.04
N MET A 176 0.85 -20.14 -13.48
CA MET A 176 2.14 -19.87 -14.11
C MET A 176 2.27 -20.38 -15.55
N PRO A 177 1.77 -21.58 -15.94
CA PRO A 177 1.82 -22.00 -17.33
C PRO A 177 1.08 -21.04 -18.27
N ARG A 178 -0.07 -20.50 -17.84
CA ARG A 178 -0.83 -19.52 -18.63
C ARG A 178 -0.08 -18.20 -18.77
N VAL A 179 0.66 -17.79 -17.72
CA VAL A 179 1.55 -16.61 -17.78
C VAL A 179 2.65 -16.85 -18.80
N TYR A 180 3.33 -18.00 -18.73
CA TYR A 180 4.37 -18.39 -19.67
C TYR A 180 3.86 -18.37 -21.12
N ASP A 181 2.71 -18.98 -21.37
CA ASP A 181 2.10 -19.05 -22.70
C ASP A 181 1.74 -17.64 -23.22
N ALA A 182 1.12 -16.80 -22.38
CA ALA A 182 0.74 -15.44 -22.76
C ALA A 182 1.97 -14.58 -23.13
N VAL A 183 3.02 -14.63 -22.32
CA VAL A 183 4.27 -13.90 -22.59
C VAL A 183 4.96 -14.44 -23.84
N SER A 184 5.04 -15.77 -23.99
CA SER A 184 5.69 -16.42 -25.14
C SER A 184 4.97 -16.12 -26.47
N GLN A 185 3.63 -16.10 -26.45
CA GLN A 185 2.82 -15.70 -27.60
C GLN A 185 3.08 -14.24 -27.99
N LYS A 186 3.14 -13.35 -27.00
CA LYS A 186 3.43 -11.92 -27.23
C LYS A 186 4.87 -11.73 -27.73
N PHE A 187 5.83 -12.49 -27.22
CA PHE A 187 7.22 -12.50 -27.69
C PHE A 187 7.32 -12.91 -29.15
N THR A 188 6.65 -14.01 -29.53
CA THR A 188 6.57 -14.45 -30.93
C THR A 188 5.93 -13.37 -31.82
N PHE A 189 4.90 -12.67 -31.33
CA PHE A 189 4.25 -11.59 -32.07
C PHE A 189 5.17 -10.37 -32.29
N TYR A 190 5.97 -9.97 -31.29
CA TYR A 190 6.83 -8.79 -31.36
C TYR A 190 8.20 -9.04 -32.02
N PHE A 191 8.82 -10.17 -31.72
CA PHE A 191 10.19 -10.48 -32.15
C PHE A 191 10.24 -11.49 -33.31
N GLY A 192 9.12 -12.17 -33.60
CA GLY A 192 9.08 -13.24 -34.59
C GLY A 192 9.79 -14.51 -34.11
N PRO A 193 10.43 -15.29 -35.01
CA PRO A 193 11.04 -16.57 -34.68
C PRO A 193 12.31 -16.46 -33.82
N GLU A 194 13.04 -15.33 -33.87
CA GLU A 194 14.19 -15.05 -33.01
C GLU A 194 13.75 -14.21 -31.80
N HIS A 195 13.05 -14.83 -30.84
CA HIS A 195 12.61 -14.15 -29.62
C HIS A 195 13.54 -14.42 -28.42
N PRO A 196 13.59 -13.52 -27.43
CA PRO A 196 14.33 -13.74 -26.19
C PRO A 196 13.83 -14.99 -25.46
N SER A 197 14.72 -15.65 -24.71
CA SER A 197 14.30 -16.73 -23.83
C SER A 197 13.62 -16.19 -22.58
N LEU A 198 12.62 -16.95 -22.10
CA LEU A 198 11.85 -16.63 -20.93
C LEU A 198 12.02 -17.73 -19.89
N THR A 199 12.30 -17.36 -18.64
CA THR A 199 12.15 -18.26 -17.49
C THR A 199 11.13 -17.63 -16.55
N VAL A 200 10.12 -18.41 -16.14
CA VAL A 200 9.10 -17.97 -15.20
C VAL A 200 9.29 -18.70 -13.88
N THR A 201 9.54 -17.94 -12.83
CA THR A 201 9.86 -18.43 -11.49
C THR A 201 8.84 -17.88 -10.48
N SER A 202 8.68 -18.58 -9.38
CA SER A 202 7.82 -18.19 -8.27
C SER A 202 8.41 -18.73 -6.98
N PRO A 203 8.42 -17.98 -5.87
CA PRO A 203 8.81 -18.52 -4.59
C PRO A 203 8.01 -19.78 -4.27
N HIS A 204 8.69 -20.79 -3.73
CA HIS A 204 8.11 -22.07 -3.29
C HIS A 204 7.45 -22.92 -4.40
N LYS A 205 7.80 -22.71 -5.68
CA LYS A 205 7.37 -23.55 -6.81
C LYS A 205 8.55 -23.92 -7.70
N GLU A 206 8.45 -25.06 -8.37
CA GLU A 206 9.42 -25.45 -9.40
C GLU A 206 9.36 -24.47 -10.57
N ASP A 207 10.53 -24.11 -11.08
CA ASP A 207 10.67 -23.20 -12.21
C ASP A 207 10.14 -23.84 -13.49
N LEU A 208 9.40 -23.06 -14.29
CA LEU A 208 9.00 -23.52 -15.63
C LEU A 208 10.21 -23.46 -16.57
N PRO A 209 10.51 -24.55 -17.29
CA PRO A 209 11.75 -24.66 -18.04
C PRO A 209 11.83 -23.62 -19.16
N THR A 210 13.05 -23.13 -19.36
CA THR A 210 13.45 -22.29 -20.48
C THR A 210 13.17 -23.01 -21.80
N THR A 211 12.59 -22.32 -22.77
CA THR A 211 12.62 -22.77 -24.17
C THR A 211 14.07 -22.91 -24.62
N LEU A 212 14.54 -24.15 -24.74
CA LEU A 212 15.86 -24.51 -25.26
C LEU A 212 15.88 -24.34 -26.79
N GLY A 213 15.98 -23.10 -27.24
CA GLY A 213 16.42 -22.73 -28.59
C GLY A 213 17.85 -22.21 -28.52
N GLU A 214 18.63 -22.41 -29.60
CA GLU A 214 20.03 -22.01 -29.72
C GLU A 214 20.28 -20.58 -29.20
N SER A 215 21.31 -20.45 -28.34
CA SER A 215 21.83 -19.22 -27.70
C SER A 215 21.06 -17.93 -28.01
N PRO A 216 20.00 -17.60 -27.25
CA PRO A 216 19.23 -16.39 -27.46
C PRO A 216 20.11 -15.15 -27.15
N LYS A 217 19.99 -14.11 -27.97
CA LYS A 217 20.74 -12.84 -27.81
C LYS A 217 20.40 -12.12 -26.48
N SER A 218 19.26 -12.41 -25.88
CA SER A 218 18.81 -11.87 -24.59
C SER A 218 17.89 -12.85 -23.85
N HIS A 219 17.94 -12.80 -22.53
CA HIS A 219 17.18 -13.65 -21.62
C HIS A 219 16.40 -12.78 -20.62
N LEU A 220 15.09 -13.00 -20.49
CA LEU A 220 14.24 -12.37 -19.49
C LEU A 220 13.84 -13.37 -18.42
N ARG A 221 14.13 -13.02 -17.15
CA ARG A 221 13.63 -13.75 -15.99
C ARG A 221 12.40 -13.06 -15.42
N LEU A 222 11.26 -13.74 -15.45
CA LEU A 222 9.99 -13.28 -14.92
C LEU A 222 9.71 -13.95 -13.56
N HIS A 223 9.76 -13.17 -12.47
CA HIS A 223 9.41 -13.63 -11.14
C HIS A 223 7.95 -13.25 -10.79
N LEU A 224 7.18 -14.19 -10.28
CA LEU A 224 5.81 -13.95 -9.81
C LEU A 224 5.76 -14.00 -8.29
N ILE A 225 5.39 -12.88 -7.67
CA ILE A 225 5.31 -12.73 -6.21
C ILE A 225 3.90 -12.31 -5.77
N SER A 226 3.55 -12.64 -4.54
CA SER A 226 2.27 -12.30 -3.89
C SER A 226 2.46 -11.81 -2.47
N GLN A 227 1.36 -11.48 -1.79
CA GLN A 227 1.40 -10.98 -0.42
C GLN A 227 2.08 -11.95 0.58
N GLN A 228 1.99 -13.25 0.30
CA GLN A 228 2.62 -14.31 1.11
C GLN A 228 4.15 -14.23 1.05
N ASP A 229 4.69 -13.73 -0.05
CA ASP A 229 6.14 -13.60 -0.27
C ASP A 229 6.74 -12.37 0.43
N GLY A 230 5.96 -11.66 1.25
CA GLY A 230 6.39 -10.48 1.99
C GLY A 230 6.60 -10.78 3.47
N ARG A 231 5.65 -10.31 4.30
CA ARG A 231 5.74 -10.43 5.76
C ARG A 231 5.68 -11.87 6.24
N GLU A 232 4.91 -12.73 5.56
CA GLU A 232 4.80 -14.14 5.94
C GLU A 232 6.14 -14.87 5.73
N SER A 233 6.82 -14.66 4.60
CA SER A 233 8.17 -15.21 4.39
C SER A 233 9.20 -14.78 5.43
N MET A 234 9.15 -13.54 5.93
CA MET A 234 10.01 -13.12 7.04
C MET A 234 9.75 -13.92 8.33
N VAL A 235 8.47 -14.18 8.63
CA VAL A 235 8.07 -14.99 9.79
C VAL A 235 8.54 -16.44 9.62
N ASP A 236 8.38 -17.01 8.43
CA ASP A 236 8.79 -18.37 8.13
C ASP A 236 10.32 -18.55 8.14
N LEU A 237 11.07 -17.57 7.62
CA LEU A 237 12.52 -17.53 7.74
C LEU A 237 12.94 -17.46 9.22
N THR A 238 12.31 -16.59 10.00
CA THR A 238 12.61 -16.45 11.44
C THR A 238 12.33 -17.76 12.19
N ARG A 239 11.22 -18.45 11.88
CA ARG A 239 10.91 -19.77 12.46
C ARG A 239 11.99 -20.78 12.12
N THR A 240 12.42 -20.82 10.85
CA THR A 240 13.47 -21.73 10.37
C THR A 240 14.81 -21.47 11.06
N LEU A 241 15.24 -20.20 11.14
CA LEU A 241 16.47 -19.82 11.83
C LEU A 241 16.43 -20.14 13.32
N ALA A 242 15.29 -19.91 13.98
CA ALA A 242 15.09 -20.25 15.39
C ALA A 242 15.19 -21.77 15.63
N GLU A 243 14.56 -22.59 14.78
CA GLU A 243 14.66 -24.05 14.85
C GLU A 243 16.09 -24.55 14.60
N MET A 244 16.78 -23.99 13.60
CA MET A 244 18.18 -24.31 13.32
C MET A 244 19.06 -23.98 14.52
N SER A 245 18.78 -22.86 15.20
CA SER A 245 19.51 -22.47 16.40
C SER A 245 19.25 -23.41 17.58
N GLN A 246 17.98 -23.79 17.82
CA GLN A 246 17.63 -24.76 18.85
C GLN A 246 18.25 -26.15 18.61
N LYS A 247 18.39 -26.54 17.34
CA LYS A 247 19.05 -27.79 16.93
C LYS A 247 20.59 -27.71 16.95
N GLY A 248 21.15 -26.57 17.37
CA GLY A 248 22.61 -26.34 17.45
C GLY A 248 23.31 -26.21 16.10
N LYS A 249 22.56 -25.99 15.00
CA LYS A 249 23.12 -25.82 13.64
C LYS A 249 23.54 -24.39 13.33
N LEU A 250 23.05 -23.41 14.11
CA LEU A 250 23.31 -21.99 13.90
C LEU A 250 23.40 -21.27 15.26
N SER A 251 24.43 -20.45 15.49
CA SER A 251 24.44 -19.59 16.67
C SER A 251 23.52 -18.39 16.46
N PRO A 252 22.78 -17.92 17.48
CA PRO A 252 22.02 -16.68 17.37
C PRO A 252 22.88 -15.47 16.97
N ARG A 253 24.20 -15.51 17.23
CA ARG A 253 25.15 -14.46 16.85
C ARG A 253 25.49 -14.46 15.36
N ASP A 254 25.24 -15.57 14.68
CA ASP A 254 25.50 -15.71 13.24
C ASP A 254 24.36 -15.10 12.41
N ILE A 255 23.21 -14.81 13.05
CA ILE A 255 22.07 -14.15 12.42
C ILE A 255 22.41 -12.68 12.18
N SER A 256 22.81 -12.38 10.95
CA SER A 256 23.24 -11.07 10.47
C SER A 256 22.28 -10.51 9.43
N MET A 257 22.43 -9.22 9.11
CA MET A 257 21.66 -8.60 8.02
C MET A 257 21.98 -9.26 6.68
N GLU A 258 23.24 -9.62 6.46
CA GLU A 258 23.73 -10.28 5.25
C GLU A 258 23.13 -11.68 5.09
N LEU A 259 23.01 -12.45 6.18
CA LEU A 259 22.35 -13.76 6.15
C LEU A 259 20.87 -13.63 5.77
N ILE A 260 20.15 -12.72 6.42
CA ILE A 260 18.73 -12.51 6.14
C ILE A 260 18.54 -12.03 4.69
N ASP A 261 19.41 -11.14 4.22
CA ASP A 261 19.35 -10.61 2.87
C ASP A 261 19.62 -11.70 1.80
N ALA A 262 20.60 -12.57 2.04
CA ALA A 262 20.87 -13.70 1.15
C ALA A 262 19.69 -14.69 1.10
N GLU A 263 19.18 -15.12 2.25
CA GLU A 263 18.07 -16.08 2.33
C GLU A 263 16.78 -15.54 1.70
N LEU A 264 16.45 -14.27 1.92
CA LEU A 264 15.27 -13.64 1.30
C LEU A 264 15.46 -13.34 -0.19
N SER A 265 16.69 -12.99 -0.62
CA SER A 265 16.98 -12.73 -2.03
C SER A 265 16.94 -14.01 -2.87
N GLU A 266 17.47 -15.11 -2.33
CA GLU A 266 17.46 -16.42 -2.99
C GLU A 266 16.06 -17.07 -2.92
N GLY A 267 15.39 -16.98 -1.78
CA GLY A 267 14.08 -17.59 -1.57
C GLY A 267 12.91 -16.88 -2.27
N ILE A 268 13.00 -15.56 -2.44
CA ILE A 268 11.89 -14.74 -2.95
C ILE A 268 12.28 -14.05 -4.26
N MET A 269 13.10 -13.00 -4.16
CA MET A 269 13.64 -12.23 -5.28
C MET A 269 14.70 -11.25 -4.76
N PRO A 270 15.68 -10.86 -5.59
CA PRO A 270 16.61 -9.77 -5.25
C PRO A 270 15.91 -8.41 -5.18
N GLU A 271 16.53 -7.42 -4.52
CA GLU A 271 16.02 -6.04 -4.45
C GLU A 271 15.76 -5.46 -5.87
N PRO A 272 14.55 -4.97 -6.19
CA PRO A 272 14.29 -4.26 -7.44
C PRO A 272 14.93 -2.87 -7.46
N ASP A 273 15.41 -2.45 -8.62
CA ASP A 273 15.92 -1.10 -8.84
C ASP A 273 14.78 -0.08 -8.99
N LEU A 274 13.71 -0.48 -9.68
CA LEU A 274 12.54 0.34 -9.98
C LEU A 274 11.25 -0.45 -9.73
N LEU A 275 10.35 0.12 -8.94
CA LEU A 275 9.00 -0.38 -8.69
C LEU A 275 7.97 0.55 -9.32
N ILE A 276 7.14 0.02 -10.20
CA ILE A 276 6.04 0.78 -10.84
C ILE A 276 4.71 0.35 -10.24
N THR A 277 3.94 1.32 -9.77
CA THR A 277 2.58 1.08 -9.30
C THR A 277 1.57 1.71 -10.26
N PHE A 278 0.63 0.91 -10.75
CA PHE A 278 -0.47 1.38 -11.58
C PHE A 278 -1.69 1.64 -10.70
N GLY A 279 -1.99 2.91 -10.47
CA GLY A 279 -3.12 3.34 -9.66
C GLY A 279 -3.18 4.86 -9.48
N PRO A 280 -4.32 5.41 -9.03
CA PRO A 280 -4.49 6.84 -8.86
C PRO A 280 -3.63 7.42 -7.72
N TYR A 281 -3.22 6.57 -6.77
CA TYR A 281 -2.34 6.89 -5.65
C TYR A 281 -1.35 5.74 -5.41
N LEU A 282 -0.23 6.06 -4.76
CA LEU A 282 0.76 5.07 -4.39
C LEU A 282 0.19 4.12 -3.34
N GLU A 283 0.13 2.84 -3.69
CA GLU A 283 -0.28 1.78 -2.77
C GLU A 283 0.59 0.56 -3.01
N LEU A 284 1.30 0.10 -1.97
CA LEU A 284 2.17 -1.07 -2.04
C LEU A 284 1.41 -2.38 -1.77
N SER A 285 0.19 -2.30 -1.22
CA SER A 285 -0.71 -3.44 -1.00
C SER A 285 -0.07 -4.71 -0.38
N GLY A 286 0.96 -4.55 0.46
CA GLY A 286 1.67 -5.66 1.09
C GLY A 286 2.92 -6.18 0.35
N TYR A 287 3.41 -5.45 -0.66
CA TYR A 287 4.66 -5.75 -1.37
C TYR A 287 5.81 -6.07 -0.39
N PRO A 288 6.71 -7.02 -0.72
CA PRO A 288 7.80 -7.45 0.16
C PRO A 288 8.62 -6.27 0.73
N PRO A 289 8.55 -6.01 2.04
CA PRO A 289 9.10 -4.77 2.62
C PRO A 289 10.62 -4.78 2.73
N TRP A 290 11.25 -5.95 2.83
CA TRP A 290 12.70 -6.08 2.93
C TRP A 290 13.39 -5.65 1.62
N GLN A 291 12.84 -6.10 0.49
CA GLN A 291 13.43 -5.94 -0.83
C GLN A 291 13.39 -4.50 -1.37
N ILE A 292 12.56 -3.61 -0.81
CA ILE A 292 12.33 -2.26 -1.37
C ILE A 292 13.14 -1.14 -0.72
N ARG A 293 14.20 -1.46 0.03
CA ARG A 293 14.95 -0.48 0.83
C ARG A 293 15.58 0.65 0.01
N LEU A 294 16.10 0.34 -1.18
CA LEU A 294 16.73 1.31 -2.09
C LEU A 294 16.03 1.42 -3.45
N THR A 295 14.86 0.83 -3.59
CA THR A 295 14.09 0.82 -4.83
C THR A 295 13.50 2.20 -5.10
N GLU A 296 13.68 2.69 -6.33
CA GLU A 296 12.95 3.87 -6.78
C GLU A 296 11.49 3.50 -7.04
N ILE A 297 10.55 4.22 -6.44
CA ILE A 297 9.12 3.92 -6.56
C ILE A 297 8.46 4.96 -7.44
N PHE A 298 7.88 4.52 -8.56
CA PHE A 298 7.18 5.37 -9.51
C PHE A 298 5.68 5.08 -9.53
N CYS A 299 4.88 6.11 -9.26
CA CYS A 299 3.43 6.08 -9.37
C CYS A 299 2.97 7.26 -10.23
N LEU A 300 2.33 6.98 -11.36
CA LEU A 300 1.73 8.04 -12.17
C LEU A 300 0.36 8.40 -11.59
N GLN A 301 0.20 9.64 -11.16
CA GLN A 301 -1.06 10.12 -10.58
C GLN A 301 -2.23 10.02 -11.57
N ASP A 302 -3.39 9.64 -11.05
CA ASP A 302 -4.67 9.50 -11.77
C ASP A 302 -4.60 8.55 -12.99
N ASN A 303 -3.69 7.57 -12.96
CA ASN A 303 -3.59 6.54 -14.00
C ASN A 303 -3.98 5.17 -13.46
N GLU A 304 -5.06 4.61 -14.01
CA GLU A 304 -5.59 3.30 -13.59
C GLU A 304 -5.22 2.16 -14.54
N ARG A 305 -4.66 2.47 -15.71
CA ARG A 305 -4.38 1.48 -16.76
C ARG A 305 -2.90 1.21 -16.91
N VAL A 306 -2.56 -0.03 -17.22
CA VAL A 306 -1.22 -0.37 -17.72
C VAL A 306 -1.07 0.23 -19.12
N GLY A 307 0.04 0.92 -19.35
CA GLY A 307 0.31 1.55 -20.63
C GLY A 307 1.78 1.87 -20.82
N TYR A 308 2.25 1.75 -22.05
CA TYR A 308 3.67 1.95 -22.41
C TYR A 308 4.19 3.34 -22.00
N GLN A 309 3.33 4.37 -22.01
CA GLN A 309 3.74 5.71 -21.61
C GLN A 309 4.12 5.82 -20.14
N VAL A 310 3.42 5.06 -19.29
CA VAL A 310 3.70 5.01 -17.85
C VAL A 310 5.02 4.31 -17.63
N PHE A 311 5.24 3.19 -18.34
CA PHE A 311 6.50 2.46 -18.36
C PHE A 311 7.68 3.36 -18.78
N LEU A 312 7.57 4.04 -19.92
CA LEU A 312 8.64 4.93 -20.40
C LEU A 312 8.92 6.10 -19.44
N LYS A 313 7.88 6.72 -18.86
CA LYS A 313 8.05 7.77 -17.84
C LYS A 313 8.73 7.25 -16.58
N ALA A 314 8.42 6.03 -16.16
CA ALA A 314 9.07 5.40 -15.01
C ALA A 314 10.57 5.18 -15.27
N LEU A 315 10.93 4.70 -16.47
CA LEU A 315 12.33 4.56 -16.88
C LEU A 315 13.05 5.92 -16.97
N GLN A 316 12.39 6.95 -17.48
CA GLN A 316 12.93 8.31 -17.49
C GLN A 316 13.18 8.85 -16.08
N HIS A 317 12.23 8.62 -15.17
CA HIS A 317 12.36 8.98 -13.76
C HIS A 317 13.58 8.29 -13.13
N TYR A 318 13.70 6.98 -13.31
CA TYR A 318 14.86 6.21 -12.84
C TYR A 318 16.18 6.71 -13.46
N GLY A 319 16.18 7.00 -14.76
CA GLY A 319 17.34 7.52 -15.50
C GLY A 319 17.87 8.85 -14.93
N GLY A 320 16.98 9.67 -14.36
CA GLY A 320 17.31 10.93 -13.69
C GLY A 320 17.62 10.81 -12.19
N ALA A 321 17.33 9.68 -11.56
CA ALA A 321 17.44 9.51 -10.11
C ALA A 321 18.90 9.53 -9.63
N GLN A 322 19.12 10.12 -8.44
CA GLN A 322 20.41 10.21 -7.77
C GLN A 322 20.45 9.32 -6.52
N MET A 323 21.10 8.17 -6.62
CA MET A 323 21.25 7.23 -5.50
C MET A 323 22.47 7.62 -4.64
N ARG A 324 22.22 8.34 -3.54
CA ARG A 324 23.27 8.87 -2.67
C ARG A 324 23.78 7.89 -1.61
N ARG A 325 23.01 6.84 -1.31
CA ARG A 325 23.38 5.77 -0.35
C ARG A 325 23.95 6.32 0.97
N GLY A 326 23.35 7.41 1.47
CA GLY A 326 23.74 8.05 2.73
C GLY A 326 24.96 8.99 2.66
N LYS A 327 25.46 9.33 1.48
CA LYS A 327 26.57 10.28 1.27
C LYS A 327 26.12 11.66 0.77
#